data_AF-A0A813EKN8-F1
#
_entry.id   AF-A0A813EKN8-F1
#
_cell.length_a   1.000
_cell.length_b   1.000
_cell.length_c   1.000
_cell.angle_alpha   90.00
_cell.angle_beta   90.00
_cell.angle_gamma   90.00
#
_symmetry.space_group_name_H-M   'P 1'
#
loop_
_entity.id
_entity.type
_entity.pdbx_description
1 polymer ?
#
loop_
_entity_poly.entity_id
_entity_poly.type
_entity_poly.pdbx_seq_one_letter_code
_entity_poly.pdbx_strand_id
1 'polypeptide(L)'
;ELLFGTHENCEHLALMERTLGRIPEKMLKATPASAKEKFVVVERSGQARLNWPEGAQSASSERHVRSQLPIMEMVPKEHSVFADFISQLLTNDPAKRPSAKEALRHRYLSEVFSD
;
A
#
# COMPACT_ATOMS: atom_id res chain seq x y z
N GLU A 1 -0.24 14.70 -9.97
CA GLU A 1 -0.76 13.33 -10.16
C GLU A 1 -1.20 12.76 -8.81
N LEU A 2 -2.03 11.72 -8.81
CA LEU A 2 -2.48 11.03 -7.58
C LEU A 2 -1.55 9.86 -7.26
N LEU A 3 -1.31 9.59 -5.98
CA LEU A 3 -0.50 8.43 -5.54
C LEU A 3 -1.10 7.11 -6.05
N PHE A 4 -2.43 6.98 -5.97
CA PHE A 4 -3.18 5.83 -6.48
C PHE A 4 -4.22 6.32 -7.50
N GLY A 5 -3.79 6.46 -8.76
CA GLY A 5 -4.62 6.99 -9.85
C GLY A 5 -5.46 5.89 -10.53
N THR A 6 -6.52 5.42 -9.88
CA THR A 6 -7.40 4.38 -10.43
C THR A 6 -8.85 4.52 -9.93
N HIS A 7 -9.78 3.92 -10.68
CA HIS A 7 -11.18 3.72 -10.29
C HIS A 7 -11.53 2.25 -10.01
N GLU A 8 -10.56 1.34 -10.12
CA GLU A 8 -10.76 -0.09 -9.99
C GLU A 8 -10.18 -0.65 -8.69
N ASN A 9 -11.00 -1.39 -7.94
CA ASN A 9 -10.64 -1.81 -6.59
C ASN A 9 -9.47 -2.79 -6.56
N CYS A 10 -9.41 -3.75 -7.50
CA CYS A 10 -8.33 -4.73 -7.55
C CYS A 10 -6.99 -4.07 -7.92
N GLU A 11 -7.01 -3.18 -8.91
CA GLU A 11 -5.87 -2.36 -9.29
C GLU A 11 -5.41 -1.47 -8.13
N HIS A 12 -6.34 -0.82 -7.42
CA HIS A 12 -6.01 0.01 -6.27
C HIS A 12 -5.30 -0.79 -5.17
N LEU A 13 -5.80 -1.97 -4.81
CA LEU A 13 -5.14 -2.84 -3.84
C LEU A 13 -3.75 -3.28 -4.31
N ALA A 14 -3.58 -3.54 -5.60
CA ALA A 14 -2.27 -3.90 -6.16
C ALA A 14 -1.29 -2.72 -6.18
N LEU A 15 -1.77 -1.49 -6.45
CA LEU A 15 -0.97 -0.26 -6.29
C LEU A 15 -0.53 -0.08 -4.82
N MET A 16 -1.42 -0.33 -3.86
CA MET A 16 -1.08 -0.30 -2.44
C MET A 16 0.02 -1.32 -2.11
N GLU A 17 -0.09 -2.58 -2.57
CA GLU A 17 0.94 -3.59 -2.34
C GLU A 17 2.30 -3.20 -2.95
N ARG A 18 2.28 -2.56 -4.12
CA ARG A 18 3.49 -2.12 -4.81
C ARG A 18 4.18 -0.95 -4.10
N THR A 19 3.40 0.00 -3.57
CA THR A 19 3.91 1.21 -2.93
C THR A 19 4.25 1.02 -1.45
N LEU A 20 3.44 0.26 -0.71
CA LEU A 20 3.46 0.17 0.76
C LEU A 20 3.89 -1.21 1.27
N GLY A 21 4.11 -2.16 0.36
CA GLY A 21 4.36 -3.56 0.69
C GLY A 21 3.07 -4.37 0.86
N ARG A 22 3.25 -5.69 1.01
CA ARG A 22 2.14 -6.66 0.99
C ARG A 22 1.04 -6.34 2.01
N ILE A 23 -0.21 -6.57 1.60
CA ILE A 23 -1.34 -6.48 2.51
C ILE A 23 -1.23 -7.63 3.54
N PRO A 24 -1.36 -7.36 4.85
CA PRO A 24 -1.26 -8.39 5.86
C PRO A 24 -2.25 -9.53 5.64
N GLU A 25 -1.76 -10.77 5.72
CA GLU A 25 -2.57 -11.96 5.47
C GLU A 25 -3.81 -12.05 6.36
N LYS A 26 -3.71 -11.59 7.62
CA LYS A 26 -4.84 -11.52 8.54
C LYS A 26 -6.01 -10.70 7.97
N MET A 27 -5.73 -9.63 7.22
CA MET A 27 -6.74 -8.79 6.59
C MET A 27 -7.36 -9.51 5.40
N LEU A 28 -6.54 -10.15 4.56
CA LEU A 28 -7.00 -10.94 3.42
C LEU A 28 -7.90 -12.11 3.86
N LYS A 29 -7.55 -12.77 4.96
CA LYS A 29 -8.36 -13.85 5.57
C LYS A 29 -9.66 -13.34 6.16
N ALA A 30 -9.66 -12.13 6.74
CA ALA A 30 -10.84 -11.48 7.32
C ALA A 30 -11.79 -10.86 6.27
N THR A 31 -11.38 -10.79 4.99
CA THR A 31 -12.24 -10.28 3.91
C THR A 31 -13.58 -11.03 3.85
N PRO A 32 -14.72 -10.33 3.76
CA PRO A 32 -16.04 -10.95 3.61
C PRO A 32 -16.10 -11.89 2.40
N ALA A 33 -16.90 -12.96 2.49
CA ALA A 33 -17.00 -13.98 1.45
C ALA A 33 -17.33 -13.39 0.06
N SER A 34 -18.25 -12.43 0.00
CA SER A 34 -18.68 -11.75 -1.23
C SER A 34 -17.56 -11.00 -1.97
N ALA A 35 -16.51 -10.57 -1.25
CA ALA A 35 -15.36 -9.89 -1.81
C ALA A 35 -14.16 -10.84 -1.98
N LYS A 36 -14.06 -11.87 -1.13
CA LYS A 36 -12.95 -12.82 -1.12
C LYS A 36 -12.78 -13.53 -2.46
N GLU A 37 -13.87 -14.00 -3.06
CA GLU A 37 -13.86 -14.69 -4.35
C GLU A 37 -13.32 -13.83 -5.51
N LYS A 38 -13.43 -12.50 -5.40
CA LYS A 38 -12.99 -11.57 -6.45
C LYS A 38 -11.55 -11.12 -6.25
N PHE A 39 -11.16 -10.85 -5.01
CA PHE A 39 -9.92 -10.13 -4.70
C PHE A 39 -8.84 -10.97 -4.01
N VAL A 40 -9.14 -12.17 -3.51
CA VAL A 40 -8.20 -12.94 -2.69
C VAL A 40 -8.05 -14.37 -3.22
N VAL A 41 -6.81 -14.81 -3.38
CA VAL A 41 -6.46 -16.20 -3.70
C VAL A 41 -5.88 -16.84 -2.44
N VAL A 42 -6.43 -18.00 -2.07
CA VAL A 42 -5.86 -18.85 -1.01
C VAL A 42 -5.08 -19.97 -1.68
N GLU A 43 -3.78 -19.99 -1.48
CA GLU A 43 -2.88 -20.99 -2.04
C GLU A 43 -3.02 -22.33 -1.31
N ARG A 44 -2.51 -23.40 -1.92
CA ARG A 44 -2.53 -24.75 -1.32
C ARG A 44 -1.80 -24.82 0.03
N SER A 45 -0.84 -23.93 0.25
CA SER A 45 -0.13 -23.76 1.52
C SER A 45 -1.01 -23.19 2.64
N GLY A 46 -2.21 -22.71 2.33
CA GLY A 46 -3.07 -21.96 3.25
C GLY A 46 -2.73 -20.46 3.32
N GLN A 47 -1.76 -20.00 2.53
CA GLN A 47 -1.41 -18.59 2.44
C GLN A 47 -2.45 -17.81 1.62
N ALA A 48 -2.93 -16.69 2.14
CA ALA A 48 -3.78 -15.77 1.39
C ALA A 48 -2.95 -14.66 0.71
N ARG A 49 -3.23 -14.39 -0.57
CA ARG A 49 -2.66 -13.28 -1.35
C ARG A 49 -3.74 -12.53 -2.12
N LEU A 50 -3.42 -11.32 -2.59
CA LEU A 50 -4.27 -10.61 -3.54
C LEU A 50 -4.38 -11.42 -4.85
N ASN A 51 -5.57 -11.40 -5.47
CA ASN A 51 -5.82 -11.95 -6.79
C ASN A 51 -5.22 -11.04 -7.87
N TRP A 52 -3.89 -10.93 -7.88
CA TRP A 52 -3.13 -10.09 -8.80
C TRP A 52 -1.87 -10.83 -9.26
N PRO A 53 -1.53 -10.80 -10.56
CA PRO A 53 -2.17 -10.05 -11.66
C PRO A 53 -3.40 -10.72 -12.28
N GLU A 54 -3.81 -11.91 -11.84
CA GLU A 54 -4.89 -12.66 -12.48
C GLU A 54 -6.27 -11.98 -12.41
N GLY A 55 -6.49 -11.12 -11.41
CA GLY A 55 -7.66 -10.26 -11.28
C GLY A 55 -7.51 -8.88 -11.92
N ALA A 56 -6.49 -8.63 -12.74
CA ALA A 56 -6.35 -7.39 -13.49
C ALA A 56 -7.41 -7.30 -14.59
N GLN A 57 -7.98 -6.10 -14.79
CA GLN A 57 -9.00 -5.91 -15.82
C GLN A 57 -8.43 -5.79 -17.24
N SER A 58 -7.16 -5.42 -17.36
CA SER A 58 -6.51 -5.21 -18.65
C SER A 58 -4.98 -5.21 -18.53
N ALA A 59 -4.30 -5.41 -19.66
CA ALA A 59 -2.84 -5.28 -19.72
C ALA A 59 -2.35 -3.86 -19.40
N SER A 60 -3.17 -2.82 -19.66
CA SER A 60 -2.84 -1.45 -19.26
C SER A 60 -2.87 -1.30 -17.74
N SER A 61 -3.80 -1.97 -17.06
CA SER A 61 -3.88 -1.98 -15.60
C SER A 61 -2.65 -2.67 -14.98
N GLU A 62 -2.26 -3.82 -15.51
CA GLU A 62 -1.01 -4.48 -15.11
C GLU A 62 0.22 -3.60 -15.29
N ARG A 63 0.30 -2.91 -16.43
CA ARG A 63 1.42 -2.01 -16.73
C ARG A 63 1.45 -0.82 -15.78
N HIS A 64 0.28 -0.26 -15.44
CA HIS A 64 0.16 0.84 -14.50
C HIS A 64 0.68 0.45 -13.12
N VAL A 65 0.21 -0.68 -12.56
CA VAL A 65 0.72 -1.18 -11.27
C VAL A 65 2.22 -1.50 -11.35
N ARG A 66 2.71 -2.05 -12.46
CA ARG A 66 4.13 -2.36 -12.62
C ARG A 66 5.01 -1.11 -12.64
N SER A 67 4.51 -0.01 -13.19
CA SER A 67 5.23 1.28 -13.19
C SER A 67 5.25 1.97 -11.83
N GLN A 68 4.42 1.53 -10.88
CA GLN A 68 4.38 2.08 -9.54
C GLN A 68 5.64 1.70 -8.75
N LEU A 69 6.14 2.66 -7.99
CA LEU A 69 7.34 2.53 -7.17
C LEU A 69 7.00 2.29 -5.69
N PRO A 70 7.90 1.65 -4.92
CA PRO A 70 7.89 1.70 -3.47
C PRO A 70 7.98 3.15 -2.98
N ILE A 71 7.31 3.48 -1.87
CA ILE A 71 7.24 4.87 -1.39
C ILE A 71 8.61 5.49 -1.09
N MET A 72 9.55 4.68 -0.62
CA MET A 72 10.92 5.12 -0.32
C MET A 72 11.74 5.45 -1.58
N GLU A 73 11.31 4.97 -2.75
CA GLU A 73 11.96 5.23 -4.04
C GLU A 73 11.29 6.38 -4.81
N MET A 74 10.13 6.85 -4.35
CA MET A 74 9.39 7.96 -4.96
C MET A 74 9.96 9.34 -4.61
N VAL A 75 10.81 9.43 -3.58
CA VAL A 75 11.40 10.68 -3.12
C VAL A 75 12.93 10.62 -3.21
N PRO A 76 13.61 11.76 -3.40
CA PRO A 76 15.07 11.85 -3.25
C PRO A 76 15.53 11.36 -1.88
N LYS A 77 16.75 10.83 -1.79
CA LYS A 77 17.28 10.22 -0.55
C LYS A 77 17.37 11.21 0.61
N GLU A 78 17.57 12.49 0.29
CA GLU A 78 17.63 13.62 1.21
C GLU A 78 16.28 13.82 1.92
N HIS A 79 15.18 13.39 1.31
CA HIS A 79 13.82 13.45 1.86
C HIS A 79 13.32 12.09 2.36
N SER A 80 14.22 11.15 2.65
CA SER A 80 13.85 9.82 3.17
C SER A 80 13.03 9.88 4.46
N VAL A 81 13.25 10.87 5.33
CA VAL A 81 12.46 11.09 6.56
C VAL A 81 10.99 11.42 6.25
N PHE A 82 10.73 12.12 5.14
CA PHE A 82 9.37 12.39 4.67
C PHE A 82 8.70 11.12 4.14
N ALA A 83 9.38 10.34 3.28
CA ALA A 83 8.80 9.09 2.80
C ALA A 83 8.55 8.09 3.93
N ASP A 84 9.44 8.02 4.93
CA ASP A 84 9.22 7.22 6.13
C ASP A 84 7.95 7.66 6.87
N PHE A 85 7.78 8.97 7.09
CA PHE A 85 6.57 9.52 7.70
C PHE A 85 5.30 9.12 6.97
N ILE A 86 5.26 9.31 5.63
CA ILE A 86 4.10 8.95 4.83
C ILE A 86 3.88 7.43 4.84
N SER A 87 4.94 6.62 4.83
CA SER A 87 4.83 5.16 4.90
C SER A 87 4.15 4.71 6.19
N GLN A 88 4.46 5.35 7.32
CA GLN A 88 3.81 5.07 8.60
C GLN A 88 2.32 5.45 8.56
N LEU A 89 1.99 6.64 8.06
CA LEU A 89 0.60 7.10 7.92
C LEU A 89 -0.24 6.19 7.01
N LEU A 90 0.38 5.64 5.97
CA LEU A 90 -0.28 4.76 5.00
C LEU A 90 -0.18 3.27 5.35
N THR A 91 0.29 2.91 6.55
CA THR A 91 0.39 1.51 7.00
C THR A 91 -0.90 0.75 6.72
N ASN A 92 -0.80 -0.36 6.00
CA ASN A 92 -1.94 -1.19 5.56
C ASN A 92 -2.80 -1.65 6.73
N ASP A 93 -2.17 -2.12 7.80
CA ASP A 93 -2.83 -2.59 9.02
C ASP A 93 -3.29 -1.41 9.88
N PRO A 94 -4.60 -1.13 10.00
CA PRO A 94 -5.07 0.03 10.76
C PRO A 94 -4.70 -0.05 12.25
N ALA A 95 -4.57 -1.27 12.80
CA ALA A 95 -4.18 -1.48 14.19
C ALA A 95 -2.69 -1.17 14.45
N LYS A 96 -1.87 -1.09 13.40
CA LYS A 96 -0.45 -0.70 13.49
C LYS A 96 -0.20 0.73 12.99
N ARG A 97 -1.19 1.34 12.34
CA ARG A 97 -1.09 2.72 11.85
C ARG A 97 -1.07 3.67 13.04
N PRO A 98 -0.12 4.63 13.10
CA PRO A 98 -0.08 5.58 14.20
C PRO A 98 -1.34 6.45 14.22
N SER A 99 -1.81 6.79 15.41
CA SER A 99 -2.78 7.86 15.59
C SER A 99 -2.18 9.22 15.19
N ALA A 100 -3.04 10.21 14.94
CA ALA A 100 -2.57 11.57 14.65
C ALA A 100 -1.67 12.13 15.77
N LYS A 101 -1.98 11.84 17.04
CA LYS A 101 -1.17 12.26 18.19
C LYS A 101 0.22 11.63 18.20
N GLU A 102 0.34 10.38 17.79
CA GLU A 102 1.64 9.69 17.66
C GLU A 102 2.42 10.20 16.46
N ALA A 103 1.74 10.40 15.32
CA ALA A 103 2.33 10.93 14.10
C ALA A 103 2.94 12.33 14.29
N LEU A 104 2.35 13.19 15.14
CA LEU A 104 2.93 14.50 15.49
C LEU A 104 4.31 14.42 16.16
N ARG A 105 4.70 13.26 16.71
CA ARG A 105 6.02 13.04 17.31
C ARG A 105 7.05 12.53 16.30
N HIS A 106 6.66 12.35 15.04
CA HIS A 106 7.55 11.85 14.01
C HIS A 106 8.66 12.86 13.70
N ARG A 107 9.87 12.35 13.41
CA ARG A 107 11.05 13.19 13.17
C ARG A 107 10.82 14.26 12.10
N TYR A 108 10.13 13.89 11.02
CA TYR A 108 9.75 14.80 9.93
C TYR A 108 9.09 16.10 10.40
N LEU A 109 8.25 16.05 11.45
CA LEU A 109 7.54 17.21 11.98
C LEU A 109 8.28 17.90 13.14
N SER A 110 9.35 17.30 13.64
CA SER A 110 10.20 17.87 14.69
C SER A 110 11.51 18.46 14.17
N GLU A 111 11.91 18.11 12.93
CA GLU A 111 13.07 18.71 12.28
C GLU A 111 12.74 20.15 11.89
N VAL A 112 13.53 21.08 12.43
CA VAL A 112 13.58 22.45 11.93
C VAL A 112 14.48 22.41 10.70
N PHE A 113 13.90 22.50 9.51
CA PHE A 113 14.68 22.68 8.29
C PHE A 113 15.29 24.08 8.34
N SER A 114 16.62 24.14 8.42
CA SER A 114 17.35 25.39 8.18
C SER A 114 17.43 25.57 6.67
N ASP A 115 16.75 26.60 6.15
CA ASP A 115 16.95 27.09 4.78
C ASP A 115 18.39 27.61 4.57
#